data_AF-A0A1L8CPD5-F1
#
_entry.id   AF-A0A1L8CPD5-F1
#
_cell.length_a   1.000
_cell.length_b   1.000
_cell.length_c   1.000
_cell.angle_alpha   90.00
_cell.angle_beta   90.00
_cell.angle_gamma   90.00
#
_symmetry.space_group_name_H-M   'P 1'
#
loop_
_entity.id
_entity.type
_entity.pdbx_description
1 polymer ?
#
loop_
_entity_poly.entity_id
_entity_poly.type
_entity_poly.pdbx_seq_one_letter_code
_entity_poly.pdbx_strand_id
1 'polypeptide(L)'
;MTQTYKEPSNWITVLSFAVAAMLAVSFANMAYAFPPGGGGGMQRMERMADELNLTDQQRQQFKQIHRDNRGAGMIIRDAMQDNRDAMQKLDPGAKGYSKQVAKLADEKADLVKQMTVHRAEVRAEIHAILTPEQRTKAAELKKNFRKGGKGGFGRGGPGSGRCNN
;
A
#
# COMPACT_ATOMS: atom_id res chain seq x y z
N MET A 1 -40.99 43.07 5.50
CA MET A 1 -40.79 43.42 4.07
C MET A 1 -39.82 44.57 3.99
N THR A 2 -38.57 44.29 3.60
CA THR A 2 -37.64 45.23 2.95
C THR A 2 -36.68 44.40 2.11
N GLN A 3 -37.04 44.22 0.83
CA GLN A 3 -36.10 43.85 -0.23
C GLN A 3 -35.34 45.11 -0.62
N THR A 4 -34.01 45.04 -0.70
CA THR A 4 -33.23 45.90 -1.62
C THR A 4 -32.09 45.09 -2.23
N TYR A 5 -32.20 44.97 -3.55
CA TYR A 5 -31.44 44.24 -4.56
C TYR A 5 -29.93 44.50 -4.59
N LYS A 6 -29.14 43.46 -4.94
CA LYS A 6 -27.88 43.64 -5.68
C LYS A 6 -27.54 42.41 -6.55
N GLU A 7 -27.69 42.58 -7.86
CA GLU A 7 -27.08 41.83 -8.97
C GLU A 7 -26.88 42.89 -10.09
N PRO A 8 -25.86 42.85 -10.97
CA PRO A 8 -25.55 41.64 -11.75
C PRO A 8 -24.06 41.35 -12.13
N SER A 9 -23.86 40.11 -12.60
CA SER A 9 -23.06 39.66 -13.77
C SER A 9 -21.53 39.41 -13.69
N ASN A 10 -21.22 38.11 -13.78
CA ASN A 10 -20.23 37.40 -14.63
C ASN A 10 -18.91 38.08 -15.04
N TRP A 11 -17.79 37.49 -14.63
CA TRP A 11 -16.62 37.34 -15.49
C TRP A 11 -15.83 36.06 -15.14
N ILE A 12 -15.69 35.25 -16.17
CA ILE A 12 -14.85 34.07 -16.26
C ILE A 12 -13.37 34.52 -16.22
N THR A 13 -12.47 33.58 -15.85
CA THR A 13 -10.98 33.69 -15.75
C THR A 13 -10.52 34.37 -14.46
N VAL A 14 -9.56 33.88 -13.67
CA VAL A 14 -8.26 33.29 -14.00
C VAL A 14 -7.84 32.31 -12.91
N LEU A 15 -7.43 31.12 -13.35
CA LEU A 15 -6.59 30.17 -12.64
C LEU A 15 -5.25 30.82 -12.24
N SER A 16 -4.92 30.83 -10.95
CA SER A 16 -3.54 31.02 -10.48
C SER A 16 -3.21 30.00 -9.40
N PHE A 17 -2.47 28.97 -9.80
CA PHE A 17 -1.71 28.10 -8.90
C PHE A 17 -0.59 28.91 -8.23
N ALA A 18 -0.52 28.89 -6.90
CA ALA A 18 0.68 29.20 -6.10
C ALA A 18 0.51 28.51 -4.73
N VAL A 19 1.08 27.31 -4.52
CA VAL A 19 2.41 27.05 -3.97
C VAL A 19 2.57 27.49 -2.50
N ALA A 20 2.68 26.45 -1.66
CA ALA A 20 3.46 26.34 -0.42
C ALA A 20 3.12 27.25 0.78
N ALA A 21 2.56 26.63 1.82
CA ALA A 21 2.88 26.98 3.21
C ALA A 21 3.43 25.72 3.90
N MET A 22 4.74 25.77 4.13
CA MET A 22 5.53 24.80 4.89
C MET A 22 5.05 24.74 6.34
N LEU A 23 4.98 23.53 6.89
CA LEU A 23 5.22 23.32 8.32
C LEU A 23 6.49 22.47 8.45
N ALA A 24 7.56 23.16 8.83
CA ALA A 24 8.81 22.57 9.25
C ALA A 24 8.59 21.81 10.57
N VAL A 25 8.77 20.50 10.55
CA VAL A 25 9.11 19.72 11.74
C VAL A 25 10.46 19.06 11.44
N SER A 26 11.41 19.35 12.32
CA SER A 26 12.81 18.98 12.26
C SER A 26 13.01 17.48 11.99
N PHE A 27 13.56 17.13 10.82
CA PHE A 27 14.02 15.78 10.53
C PHE A 27 15.37 15.57 11.21
N ALA A 28 15.38 14.81 12.31
CA ALA A 28 16.58 14.15 12.76
C ALA A 28 17.08 13.22 11.63
N ASN A 29 18.34 13.37 11.26
CA ASN A 29 19.05 12.50 10.33
C ASN A 29 19.12 11.07 10.87
N MET A 30 18.07 10.27 10.67
CA MET A 30 18.12 8.82 10.81
C MET A 30 18.46 8.22 9.45
N ALA A 31 19.76 8.13 9.17
CA ALA A 31 20.27 7.31 8.09
C ALA A 31 20.07 5.84 8.47
N TYR A 32 18.87 5.31 8.22
CA TYR A 32 18.65 3.87 8.24
C TYR A 32 19.46 3.25 7.10
N ALA A 33 20.59 2.62 7.44
CA ALA A 33 21.29 1.73 6.53
C ALA A 33 20.36 0.54 6.23
N PHE A 34 19.70 0.59 5.08
CA PHE A 34 18.86 -0.51 4.60
C PHE A 34 19.76 -1.69 4.19
N PRO A 35 19.51 -2.92 4.69
CA PRO A 35 20.20 -4.09 4.18
C PRO A 35 19.88 -4.27 2.68
N PRO A 36 20.85 -4.66 1.84
CA PRO A 36 20.65 -4.85 0.40
C PRO A 36 19.86 -6.14 0.16
N GLY A 37 18.52 -6.07 0.25
CA GLY A 37 17.64 -7.24 0.11
C GLY A 37 16.30 -6.96 -0.58
N GLY A 38 16.18 -5.87 -1.33
CA GLY A 38 14.88 -5.30 -1.74
C GLY A 38 14.63 -5.13 -3.25
N GLY A 39 15.34 -5.84 -4.14
CA GLY A 39 15.26 -5.61 -5.59
C GLY A 39 13.87 -5.90 -6.20
N GLY A 40 13.11 -6.83 -5.62
CA GLY A 40 11.83 -7.27 -6.19
C GLY A 40 10.69 -6.25 -6.07
N GLY A 41 10.76 -5.31 -5.12
CA GLY A 41 9.72 -4.28 -4.94
C GLY A 41 9.76 -3.22 -6.05
N MET A 42 10.94 -2.67 -6.30
CA MET A 42 11.12 -1.66 -7.34
C MET A 42 10.92 -2.23 -8.75
N GLN A 43 11.35 -3.47 -9.01
CA GLN A 43 11.11 -4.11 -10.30
C GLN A 43 9.62 -4.34 -10.60
N ARG A 44 8.77 -4.57 -9.58
CA ARG A 44 7.31 -4.65 -9.78
C ARG A 44 6.69 -3.28 -10.03
N MET A 45 7.20 -2.27 -9.32
CA MET A 45 6.78 -0.89 -9.48
C MET A 45 7.10 -0.36 -10.88
N GLU A 46 8.30 -0.63 -11.39
CA GLU A 46 8.73 -0.24 -12.74
C GLU A 46 7.89 -0.92 -13.82
N ARG A 47 7.65 -2.23 -13.71
CA ARG A 47 6.74 -2.95 -14.62
C ARG A 47 5.35 -2.35 -14.66
N MET A 48 4.79 -1.96 -13.51
CA MET A 48 3.47 -1.30 -13.47
C MET A 48 3.50 0.07 -14.15
N ALA A 49 4.58 0.85 -13.95
CA ALA A 49 4.73 2.13 -14.61
C ALA A 49 4.83 1.99 -16.14
N ASP A 50 5.51 0.94 -16.62
CA ASP A 50 5.59 0.60 -18.04
C ASP A 50 4.24 0.14 -18.58
N GLU A 51 3.55 -0.75 -17.86
CA GLU A 51 2.22 -1.21 -18.24
C GLU A 51 1.20 -0.07 -18.33
N LEU A 52 1.31 0.96 -17.49
CA LEU A 52 0.44 2.13 -17.54
C LEU A 52 0.92 3.23 -18.51
N ASN A 53 2.05 3.03 -19.18
CA ASN A 53 2.70 4.04 -20.03
C ASN A 53 2.84 5.38 -19.30
N LEU A 54 3.34 5.37 -18.07
CA LEU A 54 3.49 6.59 -17.28
C LEU A 54 4.55 7.50 -17.90
N THR A 55 4.26 8.80 -17.94
CA THR A 55 5.23 9.83 -18.31
C THR A 55 6.34 9.93 -17.26
N ASP A 56 7.47 10.56 -17.60
CA ASP A 56 8.59 10.71 -16.65
C ASP A 56 8.19 11.46 -15.37
N GLN A 57 7.34 12.49 -15.52
CA GLN A 57 6.78 13.23 -14.39
C GLN A 57 5.88 12.34 -13.51
N GLN A 58 4.99 11.55 -14.13
CA GLN A 58 4.15 10.59 -13.40
C GLN A 58 4.99 9.51 -12.71
N ARG A 59 6.07 9.02 -13.34
CA ARG A 59 7.00 8.05 -12.76
C ARG A 59 7.69 8.60 -11.53
N GLN A 60 8.11 9.86 -11.56
CA GLN A 60 8.73 10.51 -10.42
C GLN A 60 7.74 10.62 -9.24
N GLN A 61 6.50 11.04 -9.51
CA GLN A 61 5.45 11.10 -8.50
C GLN A 61 5.11 9.72 -7.95
N PHE A 62 5.02 8.70 -8.81
CA PHE A 62 4.77 7.32 -8.43
C PHE A 62 5.86 6.75 -7.50
N LYS A 63 7.14 7.02 -7.83
CA LYS A 63 8.28 6.66 -6.99
C LYS A 63 8.22 7.37 -5.64
N GLN A 64 7.83 8.64 -5.63
CA GLN A 64 7.72 9.43 -4.41
C GLN A 64 6.64 8.88 -3.48
N ILE A 65 5.42 8.69 -4.00
CA ILE A 65 4.30 8.03 -3.29
C ILE A 65 4.76 6.72 -2.67
N HIS A 66 5.49 5.88 -3.42
CA HIS A 66 5.97 4.61 -2.90
C HIS A 66 6.99 4.77 -1.77
N ARG A 67 7.93 5.71 -1.89
CA ARG A 67 8.93 5.99 -0.84
C ARG A 67 8.28 6.48 0.44
N ASP A 68 7.35 7.43 0.33
CA ASP A 68 6.69 8.05 1.48
C ASP A 68 5.85 7.02 2.25
N ASN A 69 5.22 6.09 1.53
CA ASN A 69 4.38 5.05 2.11
C ASN A 69 5.15 3.79 2.53
N ARG A 70 6.44 3.65 2.15
CA ARG A 70 7.21 2.43 2.41
C ARG A 70 7.38 2.16 3.90
N GLY A 71 7.65 3.19 4.71
CA GLY A 71 7.86 3.06 6.14
C GLY A 71 6.64 2.45 6.85
N ALA A 72 5.49 3.10 6.71
CA ALA A 72 4.22 2.63 7.28
C ALA A 72 3.87 1.22 6.79
N GLY A 73 4.03 0.95 5.49
CA GLY A 73 3.77 -0.37 4.92
C GLY A 73 4.74 -1.47 5.36
N MET A 74 5.96 -1.15 5.80
CA MET A 74 6.89 -2.13 6.39
C MET A 74 6.48 -2.47 7.82
N ILE A 75 6.18 -1.45 8.64
CA ILE A 75 5.76 -1.64 10.04
C ILE A 75 4.55 -2.59 10.14
N ILE A 76 3.51 -2.38 9.33
CA ILE A 76 2.31 -3.24 9.37
C ILE A 76 2.64 -4.66 8.87
N ARG A 77 3.57 -4.82 7.92
CA ARG A 77 3.99 -6.15 7.44
C ARG A 77 4.77 -6.91 8.50
N ASP A 78 5.69 -6.24 9.18
CA ASP A 78 6.50 -6.84 10.23
C ASP A 78 5.61 -7.29 11.39
N ALA A 79 4.67 -6.43 11.83
CA ALA A 79 3.69 -6.80 12.85
C ALA A 79 2.78 -7.98 12.43
N MET A 80 2.39 -8.06 11.16
CA MET A 80 1.65 -9.23 10.63
C MET A 80 2.48 -10.51 10.64
N GLN A 81 3.79 -10.40 10.39
CA GLN A 81 4.71 -11.53 10.44
C GLN A 81 4.90 -12.00 11.89
N ASP A 82 5.10 -11.08 12.83
CA ASP A 82 5.22 -11.38 14.26
C ASP A 82 3.94 -12.04 14.80
N ASN A 83 2.76 -11.53 14.44
CA ASN A 83 1.48 -12.14 14.83
C ASN A 83 1.33 -13.56 14.26
N ARG A 84 1.75 -13.78 13.01
CA ARG A 84 1.76 -15.12 12.38
C ARG A 84 2.70 -16.07 13.12
N ASP A 85 3.89 -15.62 13.44
CA ASP A 85 4.90 -16.43 14.13
C ASP A 85 4.47 -16.74 15.57
N ALA A 86 3.83 -15.79 16.25
CA ALA A 86 3.21 -16.01 17.56
C ALA A 86 2.09 -17.07 17.50
N MET A 87 1.23 -17.00 16.47
CA MET A 87 0.19 -18.02 16.23
C MET A 87 0.78 -19.41 16.01
N GLN A 88 1.87 -19.52 15.24
CA GLN A 88 2.52 -20.80 14.94
C GLN A 88 3.22 -21.43 16.16
N LYS A 89 3.68 -20.60 17.10
CA LYS A 89 4.36 -21.04 18.33
C LYS A 89 3.40 -21.47 19.44
N LEU A 90 2.10 -21.23 19.31
CA LEU A 90 1.14 -21.67 20.32
C LEU A 90 1.09 -23.20 20.38
N ASP A 91 1.09 -23.73 21.61
CA ASP A 91 0.86 -25.15 21.88
C ASP A 91 -0.65 -25.43 21.98
N PRO A 92 -1.24 -26.25 21.08
CA PRO A 92 -2.64 -26.65 21.16
C PRO A 92 -3.02 -27.40 22.44
N GLY A 93 -2.06 -28.01 23.14
CA GLY A 93 -2.26 -28.69 24.42
C GLY A 93 -2.23 -27.78 25.64
N ALA A 94 -1.82 -26.52 25.50
CA ALA A 94 -1.66 -25.61 26.62
C ALA A 94 -2.99 -25.20 27.25
N LYS A 95 -3.01 -25.13 28.59
CA LYS A 95 -4.14 -24.56 29.33
C LYS A 95 -4.32 -23.09 28.92
N GLY A 96 -5.47 -22.78 28.30
CA GLY A 96 -5.78 -21.44 27.81
C GLY A 96 -5.41 -21.17 26.35
N TYR A 97 -5.07 -22.20 25.56
CA TYR A 97 -4.81 -22.10 24.12
C TYR A 97 -5.88 -21.25 23.40
N SER A 98 -7.17 -21.57 23.59
CA SER A 98 -8.28 -20.84 22.96
C SER A 98 -8.27 -19.33 23.27
N LYS A 99 -7.92 -18.92 24.49
CA LYS A 99 -7.85 -17.51 24.86
C LYS A 99 -6.66 -16.81 24.19
N GLN A 100 -5.53 -17.49 24.06
CA GLN A 100 -4.35 -16.96 23.35
C GLN A 100 -4.61 -16.82 21.85
N VAL A 101 -5.27 -17.82 21.25
CA VAL A 101 -5.74 -17.77 19.85
C VAL A 101 -6.67 -16.58 19.64
N ALA A 102 -7.67 -16.40 20.51
CA ALA A 102 -8.63 -15.30 20.40
C ALA A 102 -7.91 -13.93 20.42
N LYS A 103 -7.00 -13.73 21.38
CA LYS A 103 -6.21 -12.49 21.46
C LYS A 103 -5.40 -12.23 20.18
N LEU A 104 -4.66 -13.22 19.68
CA LEU A 104 -3.86 -13.06 18.45
C LEU A 104 -4.75 -12.86 17.21
N ALA A 105 -5.96 -13.43 17.20
CA ALA A 105 -6.92 -13.23 16.13
C ALA A 105 -7.47 -11.80 16.11
N ASP A 106 -7.75 -11.22 17.28
CA ASP A 106 -8.18 -9.81 17.39
C ASP A 106 -7.07 -8.86 16.92
N GLU A 107 -5.83 -9.08 17.38
CA GLU A 107 -4.66 -8.32 16.91
C GLU A 107 -4.49 -8.41 15.38
N LYS A 108 -4.68 -9.61 14.83
CA LYS A 108 -4.62 -9.83 13.38
C LYS A 108 -5.73 -9.08 12.65
N ALA A 109 -6.93 -9.03 13.19
CA ALA A 109 -8.05 -8.30 12.59
C ALA A 109 -7.72 -6.81 12.46
N ASP A 110 -7.13 -6.22 13.50
CA ASP A 110 -6.70 -4.82 13.50
C ASP A 110 -5.57 -4.57 12.48
N LEU A 111 -4.58 -5.46 12.41
CA LEU A 111 -3.51 -5.34 11.42
C LEU A 111 -4.02 -5.47 9.97
N VAL A 112 -4.98 -6.37 9.73
CA VAL A 112 -5.65 -6.50 8.43
C VAL A 112 -6.41 -5.23 8.07
N LYS A 113 -7.10 -4.63 9.03
CA LYS A 113 -7.78 -3.34 8.85
C LYS A 113 -6.78 -2.24 8.48
N GLN A 114 -5.70 -2.09 9.25
CA GLN A 114 -4.66 -1.09 8.98
C GLN A 114 -4.04 -1.26 7.59
N MET A 115 -3.66 -2.49 7.23
CA MET A 115 -3.11 -2.79 5.91
C MET A 115 -4.12 -2.49 4.79
N THR A 116 -5.41 -2.74 5.00
CA THR A 116 -6.45 -2.48 4.01
C THR A 116 -6.62 -0.99 3.76
N VAL A 117 -6.69 -0.19 4.83
CA VAL A 117 -6.81 1.27 4.77
C VAL A 117 -5.58 1.87 4.09
N HIS A 118 -4.38 1.51 4.56
CA HIS A 118 -3.12 1.99 3.97
C HIS A 118 -3.02 1.69 2.46
N ARG A 119 -3.40 0.48 2.03
CA ARG A 119 -3.42 0.13 0.60
C ARG A 119 -4.46 0.93 -0.20
N ALA A 120 -5.57 1.33 0.42
CA ALA A 120 -6.59 2.14 -0.22
C ALA A 120 -6.10 3.58 -0.41
N GLU A 121 -5.44 4.14 0.60
CA GLU A 121 -4.83 5.48 0.57
C GLU A 121 -3.77 5.58 -0.53
N VAL A 122 -2.79 4.66 -0.53
CA VAL A 122 -1.76 4.59 -1.58
C VAL A 122 -2.39 4.46 -2.97
N ARG A 123 -3.46 3.66 -3.11
CA ARG A 123 -4.16 3.53 -4.39
C ARG A 123 -4.83 4.84 -4.80
N ALA A 124 -5.41 5.58 -3.86
CA ALA A 124 -6.02 6.88 -4.13
C ALA A 124 -4.98 7.89 -4.61
N GLU A 125 -3.81 7.97 -3.96
CA GLU A 125 -2.69 8.81 -4.37
C GLU A 125 -2.21 8.48 -5.79
N ILE A 126 -2.01 7.19 -6.09
CA ILE A 126 -1.65 6.75 -7.44
C ILE A 126 -2.74 7.12 -8.43
N HIS A 127 -4.01 6.90 -8.12
CA HIS A 127 -5.12 7.19 -9.02
C HIS A 127 -5.21 8.69 -9.37
N ALA A 128 -4.83 9.57 -8.43
CA ALA A 128 -4.82 11.01 -8.63
C ALA A 128 -3.85 11.47 -9.73
N ILE A 129 -2.73 10.76 -9.93
CA ILE A 129 -1.71 11.12 -10.94
C ILE A 129 -1.97 10.50 -12.33
N LEU A 130 -2.95 9.60 -12.47
CA LEU A 130 -3.28 8.92 -13.72
C LEU A 130 -4.33 9.65 -14.55
N THR A 131 -4.22 9.57 -15.88
CA THR A 131 -5.27 10.02 -16.80
C THR A 131 -6.50 9.08 -16.76
N PRO A 132 -7.68 9.51 -17.25
CA PRO A 132 -8.86 8.65 -17.34
C PRO A 132 -8.61 7.32 -18.09
N GLU A 133 -7.85 7.36 -19.18
CA GLU A 133 -7.51 6.19 -19.99
C GLU A 133 -6.59 5.23 -19.22
N GLN A 134 -5.59 5.78 -18.53
CA GLN A 134 -4.68 4.99 -17.68
C GLN A 134 -5.42 4.34 -16.50
N ARG A 135 -6.43 5.01 -15.92
CA ARG A 135 -7.26 4.44 -14.85
C ARG A 135 -8.06 3.24 -15.33
N THR A 136 -8.63 3.31 -16.53
CA THR A 136 -9.32 2.19 -17.16
C THR A 136 -8.37 1.01 -17.37
N LYS A 137 -7.18 1.27 -17.92
CA LYS A 137 -6.13 0.25 -18.10
C LYS A 137 -5.71 -0.38 -16.76
N ALA A 138 -5.53 0.42 -15.71
CA ALA A 138 -5.21 -0.06 -14.37
C ALA A 138 -6.30 -1.00 -13.81
N ALA A 139 -7.58 -0.69 -14.05
CA ALA A 139 -8.71 -1.52 -13.63
C ALA A 139 -8.75 -2.86 -14.39
N GLU A 140 -8.41 -2.87 -15.68
CA GLU A 140 -8.33 -4.09 -16.50
C GLU A 140 -7.17 -4.99 -16.08
N LEU A 141 -5.97 -4.41 -15.91
CA LEU A 141 -4.80 -5.13 -15.40
C LEU A 141 -5.13 -5.82 -14.08
N LYS A 142 -5.77 -5.09 -13.14
CA LYS A 142 -6.21 -5.67 -11.86
C LYS A 142 -7.17 -6.85 -12.02
N LYS A 143 -8.12 -6.79 -12.97
CA LYS A 143 -9.02 -7.92 -13.26
C LYS A 143 -8.25 -9.13 -13.80
N ASN A 144 -7.29 -8.89 -14.70
CA ASN A 144 -6.49 -9.95 -15.34
C ASN A 144 -5.55 -10.63 -14.34
N PHE A 145 -4.88 -9.88 -13.46
CA PHE A 145 -4.10 -10.44 -12.35
C PHE A 145 -4.96 -11.32 -11.44
N ARG A 146 -6.22 -10.92 -11.17
CA ARG A 146 -7.14 -11.71 -10.34
C ARG A 146 -7.62 -13.00 -11.01
N LYS A 147 -7.71 -13.01 -12.35
CA LYS A 147 -8.08 -14.20 -13.14
C LYS A 147 -6.90 -15.16 -13.32
N GLY A 148 -5.69 -14.64 -13.57
CA GLY A 148 -4.47 -15.45 -13.73
C GLY A 148 -3.94 -16.05 -12.42
N GLY A 149 -4.30 -15.49 -11.26
CA GLY A 149 -3.90 -15.99 -9.95
C GLY A 149 -4.59 -17.27 -9.47
N LYS A 150 -5.53 -17.86 -10.24
CA LYS A 150 -6.20 -19.13 -9.86
C LYS A 150 -5.28 -20.37 -9.94
N GLY A 151 -4.04 -20.24 -10.41
CA GLY A 151 -3.05 -21.34 -10.46
C GLY A 151 -2.06 -21.41 -9.30
N GLY A 152 -2.21 -20.60 -8.25
CA GLY A 152 -1.20 -20.43 -7.19
C GLY A 152 -1.38 -21.27 -5.91
N PHE A 153 -2.26 -22.27 -5.90
CA PHE A 153 -2.21 -23.33 -4.88
C PHE A 153 -1.33 -24.47 -5.41
N GLY A 154 -0.02 -24.28 -5.39
CA GLY A 154 0.91 -25.34 -5.79
C GLY A 154 2.35 -24.84 -5.94
N ARG A 155 3.26 -25.50 -5.20
CA ARG A 155 4.74 -25.43 -5.26
C ARG A 155 5.42 -24.44 -4.29
N GLY A 156 5.21 -24.68 -2.99
CA GLY A 156 6.38 -24.91 -2.13
C GLY A 156 6.95 -26.29 -2.50
N GLY A 157 8.25 -26.35 -2.79
CA GLY A 157 8.90 -27.44 -3.54
C GLY A 157 8.87 -28.84 -2.93
N PRO A 158 9.26 -29.87 -3.73
CA PRO A 158 9.31 -31.25 -3.30
C PRO A 158 10.32 -31.46 -2.17
N GLY A 159 9.95 -32.36 -1.25
CA GLY A 159 10.81 -32.85 -0.18
C GLY A 159 12.19 -33.23 -0.70
N SER A 160 13.23 -32.68 -0.05
CA SER A 160 14.50 -33.37 0.07
C SER A 160 14.51 -34.01 1.45
N GLY A 161 14.63 -35.33 1.45
CA GLY A 161 14.39 -36.18 2.60
C GLY A 161 15.43 -36.05 3.70
N ARG A 162 15.00 -36.44 4.90
CA ARG A 162 15.78 -37.07 5.97
C ARG A 162 14.81 -37.64 7.01
N CYS A 163 14.09 -38.68 6.61
CA CYS A 163 13.80 -39.77 7.54
C CYS A 163 14.88 -40.81 7.27
N ASN A 164 15.96 -40.77 8.05
CA ASN A 164 16.88 -41.89 8.15
C ASN A 164 16.86 -42.33 9.62
N ASN A 165 16.23 -43.48 9.80
CA ASN A 165 16.32 -44.47 10.88
C ASN A 165 16.23 -43.96 12.33
#